data_AF-A0A382T162-F1
#
_entry.id   AF-A0A382T162-F1
#
_cell.length_a   1.000
_cell.length_b   1.000
_cell.length_c   1.000
_cell.angle_alpha   90.00
_cell.angle_beta   90.00
_cell.angle_gamma   90.00
#
_symmetry.space_group_name_H-M   'P 1'
#
loop_
_entity.id
_entity.type
_entity.pdbx_description
1 polymer ?
#
loop_
_entity_poly.entity_id
_entity_poly.type
_entity_poly.pdbx_seq_one_letter_code
_entity_poly.pdbx_strand_id
1 'polypeptide(L)'
;MKIVIIVLFSLIYPRRDCLQNAEADVLGRSTFRPTMQDSTLSPSGHFFIHYDTTSANFGKPPDTTDYDGNNIPDYIDEVGIIADSAYNVLVSIMGYKSTPLDSDGIYDIYVASFNPGFYGYCSHEGNGTSFIKLDNDYLGYNSNFDQTPLEIMQISLVHEYFHAIQYGYQNHFGSGSGSDAYFYEMTSMWTEDVILPNGNDYLEDIWIDDLLDNPEGQFDNRWPQCTVCDGEGYELELFGHYLSSYV
;
A
#
# COMPACT_ATOMS: atom_id res chain seq x y z
N MET A 1 42.65 -59.84 22.77
CA MET A 1 41.29 -59.59 22.23
C MET A 1 40.87 -58.19 22.70
N LYS A 2 40.92 -57.18 21.83
CA LYS A 2 40.51 -55.80 22.14
C LYS A 2 39.35 -55.46 21.20
N ILE A 3 38.18 -55.19 21.77
CA ILE A 3 36.97 -54.80 21.05
C ILE A 3 37.12 -53.31 20.70
N VAL A 4 37.14 -53.00 19.41
CA VAL A 4 37.10 -51.61 18.91
C VAL A 4 35.63 -51.26 18.71
N ILE A 5 35.11 -50.33 19.51
CA ILE A 5 33.78 -49.75 19.36
C ILE A 5 33.90 -48.59 18.38
N ILE A 6 33.31 -48.74 17.19
CA ILE A 6 33.18 -47.67 16.20
C ILE A 6 31.92 -46.88 16.56
N VAL A 7 32.08 -45.68 17.09
CA VAL A 7 30.99 -44.72 17.29
C VAL A 7 30.76 -43.99 15.96
N LEU A 8 29.67 -44.32 15.28
CA LEU A 8 29.18 -43.57 14.12
C LEU A 8 28.60 -42.23 14.60
N PHE A 9 29.34 -41.14 14.39
CA PHE A 9 28.79 -39.79 14.49
C PHE A 9 27.88 -39.54 13.28
N SER A 10 26.57 -39.65 13.47
CA SER A 10 25.59 -39.14 12.52
C SER A 10 25.65 -37.62 12.53
N LEU A 11 26.30 -37.03 11.51
CA LEU A 11 26.16 -35.62 11.17
C LEU A 11 24.75 -35.41 10.59
N ILE A 12 23.75 -35.32 11.47
CA ILE A 12 22.45 -34.76 11.11
C ILE A 12 22.70 -33.25 10.99
N TYR A 13 23.04 -32.80 9.78
CA TYR A 13 22.91 -31.38 9.47
C TYR A 13 21.42 -31.04 9.56
N PRO A 14 21.00 -30.09 10.41
CA PRO A 14 19.68 -29.53 10.28
C PRO A 14 19.62 -28.87 8.91
N ARG A 15 18.86 -29.45 7.98
CA ARG A 15 18.44 -28.69 6.79
C ARG A 15 17.63 -27.52 7.30
N ARG A 16 18.18 -26.32 7.18
CA ARG A 16 17.42 -25.07 7.22
C ARG A 16 16.62 -24.98 5.91
N ASP A 17 15.70 -25.90 5.69
CA ASP A 17 14.67 -25.83 4.64
C ASP A 17 13.41 -25.16 5.23
N CYS A 18 13.59 -24.05 5.96
CA CYS A 18 12.48 -23.25 6.51
C CYS A 18 12.32 -21.89 5.81
N LEU A 19 12.84 -21.76 4.60
CA LEU A 19 12.39 -20.71 3.67
C LEU A 19 11.72 -21.44 2.52
N GLN A 20 10.43 -21.75 2.69
CA GLN A 20 9.54 -21.80 1.53
C GLN A 20 9.55 -20.38 0.98
N ASN A 21 10.44 -20.12 0.01
CA ASN A 21 10.22 -18.98 -0.88
C ASN A 21 8.81 -19.18 -1.44
N ALA A 22 7.94 -18.17 -1.30
CA ALA A 22 6.64 -18.20 -1.95
C ALA A 22 6.86 -18.56 -3.42
N GLU A 23 6.01 -19.42 -3.98
CA GLU A 23 6.08 -19.71 -5.41
C GLU A 23 5.97 -18.37 -6.15
N ALA A 24 6.95 -18.09 -7.00
CA ALA A 24 7.07 -16.86 -7.75
C ALA A 24 6.81 -17.13 -9.22
N ASP A 25 6.23 -16.17 -9.93
CA ASP A 25 6.02 -16.24 -11.37
C ASP A 25 7.33 -16.10 -12.16
N VAL A 26 7.24 -16.08 -13.49
CA VAL A 26 8.41 -15.94 -14.38
C VAL A 26 9.14 -14.60 -14.22
N LEU A 27 8.51 -13.62 -13.57
CA LEU A 27 9.06 -12.32 -13.21
C LEU A 27 9.41 -12.26 -11.70
N GLY A 28 9.55 -13.39 -11.02
CA GLY A 28 9.93 -13.43 -9.62
C GLY A 28 8.91 -12.78 -8.66
N ARG A 29 7.71 -12.46 -9.16
CA ARG A 29 6.62 -11.86 -8.38
C ARG A 29 5.89 -12.95 -7.63
N SER A 30 5.41 -12.65 -6.42
CA SER A 30 4.70 -13.64 -5.63
C SER A 30 3.43 -14.12 -6.32
N THR A 31 3.11 -15.41 -6.23
CA THR A 31 1.82 -15.98 -6.67
C THR A 31 0.60 -15.39 -5.95
N PHE A 32 0.79 -14.59 -4.90
CA PHE A 32 -0.26 -13.81 -4.23
C PHE A 32 -0.67 -12.54 -5.00
N ARG A 33 0.13 -12.09 -5.99
CA ARG A 33 -0.23 -10.93 -6.80
C ARG A 33 -1.44 -11.26 -7.69
N PRO A 34 -2.38 -10.33 -7.88
CA PRO A 34 -3.51 -10.55 -8.77
C PRO A 34 -3.06 -10.85 -10.20
N THR A 35 -3.82 -11.69 -10.88
CA THR A 35 -3.72 -11.81 -12.34
C THR A 35 -4.79 -10.91 -12.97
N MET A 36 -4.37 -9.96 -13.78
CA MET A 36 -5.24 -9.03 -14.51
C MET A 36 -5.18 -9.30 -16.03
N GLN A 37 -6.16 -8.79 -16.77
CA GLN A 37 -6.23 -9.00 -18.22
C GLN A 37 -5.22 -8.18 -19.02
N ASP A 38 -4.90 -6.97 -18.55
CA ASP A 38 -3.98 -6.06 -19.24
C ASP A 38 -3.18 -5.21 -18.24
N SER A 39 -2.19 -4.50 -18.77
CA SER A 39 -1.36 -3.57 -18.00
C SER A 39 -0.80 -2.45 -18.88
N THR A 40 -0.63 -1.26 -18.30
CA THR A 40 0.06 -0.13 -18.94
C THR A 40 1.16 0.45 -18.05
N LEU A 41 2.10 1.19 -18.64
CA LEU A 41 3.10 1.94 -17.90
C LEU A 41 2.56 3.31 -17.52
N SER A 42 2.94 3.80 -16.33
CA SER A 42 2.79 5.22 -16.02
C SER A 42 3.57 6.09 -17.01
N PRO A 43 3.16 7.36 -17.25
CA PRO A 43 3.83 8.24 -18.20
C PRO A 43 5.36 8.35 -18.06
N SER A 44 5.87 8.31 -16.83
CA SER A 44 7.29 8.35 -16.51
C SER A 44 7.99 6.98 -16.55
N GLY A 45 7.21 5.90 -16.59
CA GLY A 45 7.69 4.51 -16.62
C GLY A 45 8.12 3.96 -15.27
N HIS A 46 7.74 4.59 -14.15
CA HIS A 46 8.04 4.11 -12.80
C HIS A 46 7.10 2.99 -12.32
N PHE A 47 5.89 2.91 -12.89
CA PHE A 47 4.85 1.99 -12.44
C PHE A 47 4.25 1.18 -13.57
N PHE A 48 3.88 -0.06 -13.27
CA PHE A 48 2.95 -0.84 -14.06
C PHE A 48 1.58 -0.82 -13.40
N ILE A 49 0.57 -0.39 -14.15
CA ILE A 49 -0.83 -0.38 -13.72
C ILE A 49 -1.53 -1.56 -14.37
N HIS A 50 -1.91 -2.56 -13.57
CA HIS A 50 -2.60 -3.78 -13.99
C HIS A 50 -4.10 -3.67 -13.75
N TYR A 51 -4.91 -4.03 -14.75
CA TYR A 51 -6.36 -3.89 -14.67
C TYR A 51 -7.08 -4.88 -15.59
N ASP A 52 -8.36 -5.14 -15.30
CA ASP A 52 -9.22 -5.88 -16.20
C ASP A 52 -9.79 -4.96 -17.30
N THR A 53 -9.88 -5.44 -18.53
CA THR A 53 -10.45 -4.68 -19.67
C THR A 53 -11.90 -5.06 -19.95
N THR A 54 -12.33 -6.23 -19.49
CA THR A 54 -13.67 -6.77 -19.72
C THR A 54 -14.14 -7.61 -18.54
N SER A 55 -15.46 -7.81 -18.44
CA SER A 55 -16.04 -8.76 -17.47
C SER A 55 -15.85 -10.24 -17.82
N ALA A 56 -15.10 -10.56 -18.89
CA ALA A 56 -14.79 -11.94 -19.25
C ALA A 56 -13.88 -12.58 -18.18
N ASN A 57 -13.93 -13.90 -18.03
CA ASN A 57 -13.06 -14.63 -17.10
C ASN A 57 -13.09 -14.09 -15.65
N PHE A 58 -14.27 -13.65 -15.18
CA PHE A 58 -14.47 -13.02 -13.85
C PHE A 58 -13.76 -11.67 -13.66
N GLY A 59 -13.32 -11.04 -14.75
CA GLY A 59 -12.74 -9.71 -14.69
C GLY A 59 -13.74 -8.67 -14.22
N LYS A 60 -13.22 -7.60 -13.62
CA LYS A 60 -14.03 -6.50 -13.09
C LYS A 60 -13.37 -5.17 -13.49
N PRO A 61 -13.57 -4.73 -14.75
CA PRO A 61 -12.90 -3.55 -15.27
C PRO A 61 -13.33 -2.28 -14.51
N PRO A 62 -12.48 -1.25 -14.45
CA PRO A 62 -12.92 0.10 -14.07
C PRO A 62 -13.90 0.65 -15.13
N ASP A 63 -14.28 1.93 -15.01
CA ASP A 63 -14.91 2.63 -16.13
C ASP A 63 -14.01 2.50 -17.37
N THR A 64 -14.61 2.10 -18.49
CA THR A 64 -13.91 1.81 -19.76
C THR A 64 -13.91 2.98 -20.73
N THR A 65 -14.38 4.14 -20.26
CA THR A 65 -14.34 5.39 -21.02
C THR A 65 -12.89 5.77 -21.35
N ASP A 66 -12.67 6.14 -22.60
CA ASP A 66 -11.38 6.54 -23.18
C ASP A 66 -11.68 7.74 -24.11
N TYR A 67 -11.55 8.95 -23.57
CA TYR A 67 -11.87 10.18 -24.30
C TYR A 67 -10.73 10.63 -25.22
N ASP A 68 -9.48 10.29 -24.90
CA ASP A 68 -8.31 10.71 -25.67
C ASP A 68 -7.97 9.75 -26.84
N GLY A 69 -8.56 8.55 -26.85
CA GLY A 69 -8.45 7.53 -27.88
C GLY A 69 -7.12 6.76 -27.86
N ASN A 70 -6.43 6.72 -26.72
CA ASN A 70 -5.14 6.05 -26.57
C ASN A 70 -5.26 4.52 -26.35
N ASN A 71 -6.49 4.00 -26.21
CA ASN A 71 -6.85 2.60 -25.88
C ASN A 71 -6.56 2.18 -24.44
N ILE A 72 -6.41 3.14 -23.54
CA ILE A 72 -6.30 2.98 -22.09
C ILE A 72 -7.51 3.73 -21.50
N PRO A 73 -8.26 3.15 -20.55
CA PRO A 73 -9.33 3.89 -19.92
C PRO A 73 -8.81 5.12 -19.19
N ASP A 74 -9.52 6.26 -19.26
CA ASP A 74 -9.09 7.53 -18.66
C ASP A 74 -8.81 7.36 -17.14
N TYR A 75 -9.59 6.51 -16.46
CA TYR A 75 -9.37 6.18 -15.06
C TYR A 75 -7.98 5.56 -14.79
N ILE A 76 -7.51 4.68 -15.68
CA ILE A 76 -6.20 4.04 -15.58
C ILE A 76 -5.08 5.04 -15.89
N ASP A 77 -5.29 5.95 -16.84
CA ASP A 77 -4.36 7.04 -17.10
C ASP A 77 -4.18 7.93 -15.85
N GLU A 78 -5.28 8.28 -15.18
CA GLU A 78 -5.24 9.07 -13.94
C GLU A 78 -4.50 8.35 -12.81
N VAL A 79 -4.67 7.02 -12.66
CA VAL A 79 -3.88 6.20 -11.72
C VAL A 79 -2.38 6.33 -12.02
N GLY A 80 -1.99 6.25 -13.31
CA GLY A 80 -0.59 6.42 -13.72
C GLY A 80 -0.05 7.83 -13.46
N ILE A 81 -0.86 8.86 -13.72
CA ILE A 81 -0.48 10.26 -13.51
C ILE A 81 -0.26 10.56 -12.03
N ILE A 82 -1.19 10.15 -11.14
CA ILE A 82 -1.04 10.43 -9.71
C ILE A 82 0.10 9.61 -9.10
N ALA A 83 0.34 8.37 -9.56
CA ALA A 83 1.50 7.59 -9.13
C ALA A 83 2.84 8.28 -9.48
N ASP A 84 2.97 8.81 -10.70
CA ASP A 84 4.14 9.58 -11.10
C ASP A 84 4.30 10.87 -10.30
N SER A 85 3.20 11.56 -9.99
CA SER A 85 3.21 12.74 -9.12
C SER A 85 3.72 12.39 -7.72
N ALA A 86 3.21 11.31 -7.13
CA ALA A 86 3.61 10.83 -5.82
C ALA A 86 5.10 10.45 -5.79
N TYR A 87 5.57 9.72 -6.81
CA TYR A 87 6.99 9.42 -6.99
C TYR A 87 7.85 10.68 -7.06
N ASN A 88 7.46 11.65 -7.88
CA ASN A 88 8.22 12.87 -8.05
C ASN A 88 8.33 13.66 -6.73
N VAL A 89 7.23 13.82 -6.00
CA VAL A 89 7.26 14.54 -4.72
C VAL A 89 8.10 13.78 -3.68
N LEU A 90 7.82 12.50 -3.46
CA LEU A 90 8.46 11.74 -2.38
C LEU A 90 9.93 11.42 -2.70
N VAL A 91 10.22 10.91 -3.89
CA VAL A 91 11.56 10.46 -4.24
C VAL A 91 12.42 11.61 -4.77
N SER A 92 11.91 12.38 -5.74
CA SER A 92 12.73 13.37 -6.43
C SER A 92 12.86 14.70 -5.68
N ILE A 93 11.80 15.16 -5.03
CA ILE A 93 11.79 16.44 -4.30
C ILE A 93 12.19 16.24 -2.83
N MET A 94 11.54 15.32 -2.11
CA MET A 94 11.79 15.08 -0.68
C MET A 94 12.99 14.17 -0.41
N GLY A 95 13.45 13.41 -1.41
CA GLY A 95 14.67 12.62 -1.32
C GLY A 95 14.53 11.29 -0.58
N TYR A 96 13.31 10.77 -0.43
CA TYR A 96 13.13 9.38 0.01
C TYR A 96 13.78 8.44 -1.02
N LYS A 97 14.39 7.36 -0.55
CA LYS A 97 14.73 6.23 -1.40
C LYS A 97 13.46 5.65 -2.00
N SER A 98 13.51 5.37 -3.30
CA SER A 98 12.45 4.64 -4.01
C SER A 98 12.19 3.28 -3.37
N THR A 99 10.98 2.78 -3.60
CA THR A 99 10.58 1.42 -3.27
C THR A 99 11.55 0.39 -3.85
N PRO A 100 11.75 -0.76 -3.18
CA PRO A 100 12.37 -1.92 -3.81
C PRO A 100 11.59 -2.31 -5.06
N LEU A 101 12.29 -2.38 -6.19
CA LEU A 101 11.70 -2.68 -7.49
C LEU A 101 11.51 -4.19 -7.66
N ASP A 102 10.55 -4.55 -8.50
CA ASP A 102 10.32 -5.94 -8.89
C ASP A 102 11.43 -6.44 -9.83
N SER A 103 11.39 -7.73 -10.20
CA SER A 103 12.50 -8.30 -10.97
C SER A 103 12.67 -7.71 -12.38
N ASP A 104 11.61 -7.12 -12.92
CA ASP A 104 11.60 -6.36 -14.18
C ASP A 104 12.00 -4.88 -13.99
N GLY A 105 12.22 -4.45 -12.75
CA GLY A 105 12.69 -3.11 -12.40
C GLY A 105 11.58 -2.06 -12.33
N ILE A 106 10.31 -2.45 -12.29
CA ILE A 106 9.16 -1.53 -12.25
C ILE A 106 8.28 -1.91 -11.05
N TYR A 107 7.61 -0.95 -10.41
CA TYR A 107 6.74 -1.23 -9.26
C TYR A 107 5.29 -1.45 -9.72
N ASP A 108 4.65 -2.51 -9.24
CA ASP A 108 3.28 -2.85 -9.67
C ASP A 108 2.17 -2.20 -8.81
N ILE A 109 1.15 -1.69 -9.50
CA ILE A 109 -0.12 -1.22 -8.97
C ILE A 109 -1.24 -2.03 -9.64
N TYR A 110 -2.18 -2.55 -8.85
CA TYR A 110 -3.29 -3.37 -9.33
C TYR A 110 -4.62 -2.65 -9.07
N VAL A 111 -5.37 -2.35 -10.12
CA VAL A 111 -6.74 -1.83 -10.03
C VAL A 111 -7.69 -3.03 -10.04
N ALA A 112 -8.34 -3.29 -8.91
CA ALA A 112 -9.17 -4.46 -8.66
C ALA A 112 -10.51 -4.03 -8.05
N SER A 113 -11.57 -4.82 -8.24
CA SER A 113 -12.84 -4.51 -7.58
C SER A 113 -12.94 -5.12 -6.20
N PHE A 114 -13.29 -4.28 -5.24
CA PHE A 114 -13.52 -4.65 -3.85
C PHE A 114 -15.00 -4.72 -3.48
N ASN A 115 -15.25 -5.05 -2.20
CA ASN A 115 -16.57 -4.86 -1.63
C ASN A 115 -16.78 -3.36 -1.37
N PRO A 116 -18.04 -2.89 -1.28
CA PRO A 116 -18.30 -1.48 -1.02
C PRO A 116 -17.60 -0.96 0.25
N GLY A 117 -17.00 0.22 0.17
CA GLY A 117 -16.30 0.87 1.30
C GLY A 117 -14.86 0.41 1.54
N PHE A 118 -14.15 -0.09 0.53
CA PHE A 118 -12.72 -0.42 0.59
C PHE A 118 -11.86 0.49 -0.32
N TYR A 119 -10.77 1.07 0.23
CA TYR A 119 -10.04 2.15 -0.42
C TYR A 119 -8.94 1.56 -1.31
N GLY A 120 -7.97 0.96 -0.65
CA GLY A 120 -6.77 0.39 -1.22
C GLY A 120 -6.01 -0.33 -0.12
N TYR A 121 -4.93 -0.99 -0.49
CA TYR A 121 -3.92 -1.45 0.47
C TYR A 121 -2.59 -1.76 -0.22
N CYS A 122 -1.51 -1.52 0.51
CA CYS A 122 -0.16 -1.90 0.15
C CYS A 122 0.18 -3.28 0.74
N SER A 123 0.40 -4.26 -0.13
CA SER A 123 0.63 -5.65 0.26
C SER A 123 2.12 -5.94 0.33
N HIS A 124 2.62 -6.26 1.53
CA HIS A 124 4.01 -6.64 1.76
C HIS A 124 4.30 -8.10 1.37
N GLU A 125 5.43 -8.35 0.72
CA GLU A 125 5.85 -9.67 0.24
C GLU A 125 7.14 -10.20 0.89
N GLY A 126 7.67 -9.50 1.90
CA GLY A 126 8.98 -9.79 2.49
C GLY A 126 10.10 -8.98 1.86
N ASN A 127 11.23 -8.84 2.57
CA ASN A 127 12.44 -8.15 2.07
C ASN A 127 12.23 -6.69 1.64
N GLY A 128 11.18 -6.05 2.17
CA GLY A 128 10.78 -4.68 1.84
C GLY A 128 10.05 -4.55 0.49
N THR A 129 9.90 -5.63 -0.26
CA THR A 129 9.11 -5.67 -1.50
C THR A 129 7.61 -5.63 -1.16
N SER A 130 6.86 -4.94 -2.00
CA SER A 130 5.42 -4.79 -1.90
C SER A 130 4.80 -4.49 -3.26
N PHE A 131 3.48 -4.47 -3.33
CA PHE A 131 2.70 -3.94 -4.45
C PHE A 131 1.44 -3.26 -3.92
N ILE A 132 0.85 -2.36 -4.70
CA ILE A 132 -0.37 -1.64 -4.31
C ILE A 132 -1.58 -2.29 -4.96
N LYS A 133 -2.71 -2.33 -4.25
CA LYS A 133 -4.03 -2.56 -4.85
C LYS A 133 -4.96 -1.39 -4.54
N LEU A 134 -5.71 -0.95 -5.55
CA LEU A 134 -6.71 0.12 -5.46
C LEU A 134 -8.06 -0.43 -5.91
N ASP A 135 -9.14 0.11 -5.36
CA ASP A 135 -10.49 -0.20 -5.85
C ASP A 135 -10.68 0.35 -7.27
N ASN A 136 -11.51 -0.30 -8.08
CA ASN A 136 -11.72 0.09 -9.48
C ASN A 136 -12.82 1.15 -9.65
N ASP A 137 -13.66 1.34 -8.64
CA ASP A 137 -14.84 2.22 -8.71
C ASP A 137 -15.19 2.96 -7.42
N TYR A 138 -14.62 2.58 -6.27
CA TYR A 138 -14.87 3.21 -4.97
C TYR A 138 -16.37 3.30 -4.66
N LEU A 139 -17.12 2.24 -4.97
CA LEU A 139 -18.56 2.18 -4.69
C LEU A 139 -18.84 2.06 -3.19
N GLY A 140 -19.95 2.71 -2.77
CA GLY A 140 -20.45 2.62 -1.40
C GLY A 140 -19.68 3.45 -0.36
N TYR A 141 -18.79 4.32 -0.83
CA TYR A 141 -18.21 5.38 -0.03
C TYR A 141 -19.23 6.49 0.24
N ASN A 142 -19.42 6.79 1.52
CA ASN A 142 -20.15 7.96 1.97
C ASN A 142 -19.12 8.91 2.57
N SER A 143 -18.53 9.76 1.71
CA SER A 143 -17.64 10.79 2.20
C SER A 143 -18.47 11.93 2.82
N ASN A 144 -17.97 12.52 3.91
CA ASN A 144 -18.61 13.69 4.53
C ASN A 144 -18.22 15.02 3.87
N PHE A 145 -17.25 15.00 2.94
CA PHE A 145 -16.72 16.19 2.25
C PHE A 145 -16.95 16.17 0.73
N ASP A 146 -17.86 15.32 0.25
CA ASP A 146 -18.26 15.20 -1.16
C ASP A 146 -17.09 14.87 -2.12
N GLN A 147 -16.03 14.17 -1.65
CA GLN A 147 -14.96 13.69 -2.53
C GLN A 147 -15.54 12.78 -3.62
N THR A 148 -15.09 13.00 -4.85
CA THR A 148 -15.39 12.13 -5.99
C THR A 148 -14.61 10.82 -5.89
N PRO A 149 -15.09 9.72 -6.52
CA PRO A 149 -14.32 8.47 -6.60
C PRO A 149 -12.90 8.63 -7.13
N LEU A 150 -12.68 9.61 -8.02
CA LEU A 150 -11.34 9.90 -8.55
C LEU A 150 -10.44 10.55 -7.49
N GLU A 151 -10.96 11.48 -6.69
CA GLU A 151 -10.20 12.09 -5.59
C GLU A 151 -9.87 11.04 -4.52
N ILE A 152 -10.82 10.17 -4.18
CA ILE A 152 -10.58 9.06 -3.23
C ILE A 152 -9.49 8.12 -3.76
N MET A 153 -9.49 7.81 -5.06
CA MET A 153 -8.44 7.02 -5.69
C MET A 153 -7.07 7.69 -5.55
N GLN A 154 -6.98 8.99 -5.84
CA GLN A 154 -5.73 9.74 -5.76
C GLN A 154 -5.17 9.74 -4.34
N ILE A 155 -6.02 9.98 -3.34
CA ILE A 155 -5.68 9.96 -1.91
C ILE A 155 -5.16 8.57 -1.53
N SER A 156 -5.97 7.53 -1.81
CA SER A 156 -5.61 6.13 -1.54
C SER A 156 -4.26 5.76 -2.17
N LEU A 157 -4.01 6.15 -3.41
CA LEU A 157 -2.74 5.82 -4.09
C LEU A 157 -1.56 6.47 -3.38
N VAL A 158 -1.66 7.74 -3.03
CA VAL A 158 -0.60 8.48 -2.32
C VAL A 158 -0.28 7.83 -0.97
N HIS A 159 -1.32 7.50 -0.19
CA HIS A 159 -1.19 6.80 1.10
C HIS A 159 -0.43 5.48 0.96
N GLU A 160 -0.93 4.62 0.08
CA GLU A 160 -0.42 3.27 -0.09
C GLU A 160 0.98 3.23 -0.72
N TYR A 161 1.30 4.24 -1.55
CA TYR A 161 2.65 4.39 -2.07
C TYR A 161 3.64 4.82 -1.00
N PHE A 162 3.22 5.63 -0.03
CA PHE A 162 4.10 5.95 1.10
C PHE A 162 4.34 4.72 1.99
N HIS A 163 3.33 3.87 2.20
CA HIS A 163 3.54 2.56 2.83
C HIS A 163 4.54 1.69 2.07
N ALA A 164 4.51 1.67 0.74
CA ALA A 164 5.49 0.94 -0.06
C ALA A 164 6.93 1.44 0.19
N ILE A 165 7.11 2.76 0.30
CA ILE A 165 8.40 3.37 0.64
C ILE A 165 8.83 2.97 2.06
N GLN A 166 7.93 3.04 3.03
CA GLN A 166 8.18 2.65 4.43
C GLN A 166 8.63 1.19 4.52
N TYR A 167 7.91 0.27 3.86
CA TYR A 167 8.28 -1.14 3.78
C TYR A 167 9.67 -1.33 3.16
N GLY A 168 10.02 -0.53 2.16
CA GLY A 168 11.34 -0.52 1.54
C GLY A 168 12.50 -0.20 2.50
N TYR A 169 12.25 0.54 3.57
CA TYR A 169 13.26 0.83 4.60
C TYR A 169 13.39 -0.26 5.66
N GLN A 170 12.39 -1.12 5.81
CA GLN A 170 12.34 -2.10 6.88
C GLN A 170 13.23 -3.32 6.54
N ASN A 171 14.40 -3.40 7.19
CA ASN A 171 15.35 -4.50 6.97
C ASN A 171 15.05 -5.76 7.82
N HIS A 172 14.16 -5.70 8.81
CA HIS A 172 13.87 -6.79 9.75
C HIS A 172 12.35 -7.00 9.94
N PHE A 173 11.87 -8.14 9.44
CA PHE A 173 10.46 -8.49 9.30
C PHE A 173 9.89 -9.10 10.59
N GLY A 174 9.08 -8.31 11.30
CA GLY A 174 7.93 -8.87 12.00
C GLY A 174 6.79 -9.04 11.00
N SER A 175 5.95 -10.06 11.17
CA SER A 175 4.72 -10.19 10.38
C SER A 175 3.74 -9.09 10.79
N GLY A 176 3.48 -8.15 9.88
CA GLY A 176 2.58 -7.00 10.08
C GLY A 176 3.32 -5.69 10.31
N SER A 177 2.57 -4.59 10.40
CA SER A 177 2.96 -3.24 10.82
C SER A 177 3.44 -3.20 12.30
N GLY A 178 4.27 -4.18 12.68
CA GLY A 178 4.74 -4.40 14.04
C GLY A 178 5.59 -3.24 14.57
N SER A 179 5.28 -2.86 15.81
CA SER A 179 5.76 -1.74 16.64
C SER A 179 5.43 -0.32 16.21
N ASP A 180 5.30 -0.02 14.91
CA ASP A 180 5.21 1.36 14.43
C ASP A 180 4.04 1.63 13.46
N ALA A 181 3.00 0.77 13.40
CA ALA A 181 1.77 1.01 12.61
C ALA A 181 1.28 2.46 12.73
N TYR A 182 1.19 2.92 13.97
CA TYR A 182 0.94 4.30 14.34
C TYR A 182 1.73 5.34 13.53
N PHE A 183 3.05 5.20 13.48
CA PHE A 183 3.92 6.14 12.78
C PHE A 183 3.74 6.03 11.26
N TYR A 184 3.49 4.82 10.77
CA TYR A 184 3.27 4.57 9.36
C TYR A 184 1.99 5.23 8.85
N GLU A 185 0.84 5.00 9.51
CA GLU A 185 -0.43 5.63 9.11
C GLU A 185 -0.35 7.16 9.25
N MET A 186 0.11 7.68 10.40
CA MET A 186 0.21 9.13 10.62
C MET A 186 1.07 9.83 9.55
N THR A 187 2.17 9.21 9.12
CA THR A 187 3.06 9.83 8.11
C THR A 187 2.59 9.61 6.67
N SER A 188 1.83 8.54 6.39
CA SER A 188 1.15 8.36 5.11
C SER A 188 0.03 9.38 4.94
N MET A 189 -0.79 9.58 5.96
CA MET A 189 -1.79 10.64 6.07
C MET A 189 -1.21 12.04 5.82
N TRP A 190 -0.15 12.41 6.55
CA TRP A 190 0.55 13.69 6.29
C TRP A 190 1.05 13.81 4.84
N THR A 191 1.42 12.70 4.20
CA THR A 191 1.87 12.70 2.80
C THR A 191 0.73 13.00 1.83
N GLU A 192 -0.49 12.58 2.14
CA GLU A 192 -1.67 12.95 1.36
C GLU A 192 -1.83 14.47 1.31
N ASP A 193 -1.79 15.18 2.44
CA ASP A 193 -1.92 16.63 2.49
C ASP A 193 -0.78 17.36 1.74
N VAL A 194 0.44 16.82 1.77
CA VAL A 194 1.58 17.38 1.03
C VAL A 194 1.40 17.30 -0.48
N ILE A 195 0.79 16.22 -0.98
CA ILE A 195 0.67 15.94 -2.43
C ILE A 195 -0.69 16.39 -2.98
N LEU A 196 -1.74 16.28 -2.17
CA LEU A 196 -3.14 16.53 -2.44
C LEU A 196 -3.73 17.44 -1.34
N PRO A 197 -3.34 18.73 -1.27
CA PRO A 197 -3.74 19.64 -0.18
C PRO A 197 -5.25 19.95 -0.10
N ASN A 198 -6.04 19.48 -1.08
CA ASN A 198 -7.49 19.60 -1.07
C ASN A 198 -8.20 18.26 -0.77
N GLY A 199 -7.47 17.16 -0.59
CA GLY A 199 -8.02 15.82 -0.36
C GLY A 199 -8.82 15.73 0.93
N ASN A 200 -8.23 16.22 2.03
CA ASN A 200 -8.83 16.48 3.35
C ASN A 200 -9.88 15.47 3.88
N ASP A 201 -9.82 14.20 3.46
CA ASP A 201 -10.72 13.13 3.91
C ASP A 201 -10.41 12.70 5.34
N TYR A 202 -9.20 12.93 5.82
CA TYR A 202 -8.83 12.79 7.23
C TYR A 202 -9.66 13.61 8.21
N LEU A 203 -10.41 14.61 7.74
CA LEU A 203 -11.35 15.35 8.58
C LEU A 203 -12.66 14.58 8.82
N GLU A 204 -12.83 13.40 8.21
CA GLU A 204 -14.02 12.58 8.41
C GLU A 204 -14.11 12.10 9.85
N ASP A 205 -15.33 12.15 10.38
CA ASP A 205 -15.72 11.66 11.70
C ASP A 205 -15.08 10.29 12.01
N ILE A 206 -15.04 9.39 11.02
CA ILE A 206 -14.44 8.05 11.18
C ILE A 206 -12.95 8.06 11.55
N TRP A 207 -12.21 9.12 11.25
CA TRP A 207 -10.78 9.24 11.53
C TRP A 207 -10.51 10.04 12.80
N ILE A 208 -11.26 11.11 13.08
CA ILE A 208 -10.94 12.05 14.16
C ILE A 208 -11.85 11.94 15.39
N ASP A 209 -13.03 11.33 15.29
CA ASP A 209 -14.01 11.32 16.38
C ASP A 209 -13.42 10.68 17.63
N ASP A 210 -12.70 9.57 17.53
CA ASP A 210 -12.15 8.90 18.71
C ASP A 210 -11.14 9.76 19.45
N LEU A 211 -10.35 10.56 18.73
CA LEU A 211 -9.46 11.56 19.32
C LEU A 211 -10.23 12.70 19.98
N LEU A 212 -11.24 13.22 19.30
CA LEU A 212 -12.00 14.39 19.77
C LEU A 212 -12.92 14.03 20.95
N ASP A 213 -13.46 12.82 20.98
CA ASP A 213 -14.33 12.30 22.03
C ASP A 213 -13.53 11.79 23.24
N ASN A 214 -12.28 11.34 23.06
CA ASN A 214 -11.41 10.83 24.13
C ASN A 214 -10.03 11.54 24.18
N PRO A 215 -9.99 12.88 24.36
CA PRO A 215 -8.77 13.67 24.26
C PRO A 215 -7.71 13.36 25.34
N GLU A 216 -8.09 12.71 26.45
CA GLU A 216 -7.18 12.26 27.50
C GLU A 216 -6.44 10.95 27.20
N GLY A 217 -6.76 10.26 26.10
CA GLY A 217 -6.12 9.01 25.70
C GLY A 217 -4.62 9.16 25.44
N GLN A 218 -3.83 8.13 25.75
CA GLN A 218 -2.39 8.11 25.44
C GLN A 218 -2.13 8.25 23.93
N PHE A 219 -1.03 8.89 23.56
CA PHE A 219 -0.70 9.20 22.17
C PHE A 219 -0.09 8.01 21.41
N ASP A 220 0.70 7.19 22.10
CA ASP A 220 1.53 6.09 21.56
C ASP A 220 1.01 4.69 21.94
N ASN A 221 0.02 4.63 22.82
CA ASN A 221 -0.56 3.39 23.32
C ASN A 221 -1.98 3.65 23.81
N ARG A 222 -2.81 4.16 22.90
CA ARG A 222 -4.17 4.55 23.26
C ARG A 222 -5.01 3.37 23.76
N TRP A 223 -4.60 2.10 23.56
CA TRP A 223 -5.06 0.99 24.42
C TRP A 223 -4.26 -0.35 24.36
N PRO A 224 -3.56 -0.80 25.43
CA PRO A 224 -2.90 -2.12 25.46
C PRO A 224 -3.82 -3.34 25.75
N GLN A 225 -5.15 -3.17 25.83
CA GLN A 225 -6.12 -4.19 26.31
C GLN A 225 -7.50 -4.19 25.62
N CYS A 226 -7.70 -3.56 24.45
CA CYS A 226 -9.02 -3.54 23.79
C CYS A 226 -9.18 -4.68 22.75
N THR A 227 -10.41 -5.17 22.59
CA THR A 227 -10.77 -6.27 21.65
C THR A 227 -11.56 -5.79 20.41
N VAL A 228 -12.06 -4.53 20.40
CA VAL A 228 -12.67 -3.85 19.24
C VAL A 228 -12.48 -2.33 19.44
N CYS A 229 -11.66 -1.67 18.59
CA CYS A 229 -11.58 -0.21 18.33
C CYS A 229 -10.89 0.68 19.43
N ASP A 230 -10.00 1.69 19.21
CA ASP A 230 -9.61 2.51 18.04
C ASP A 230 -8.20 3.17 18.11
N GLY A 231 -7.69 3.59 16.93
CA GLY A 231 -6.56 4.52 16.69
C GLY A 231 -5.29 3.90 16.06
N GLU A 232 -5.27 3.68 14.74
CA GLU A 232 -4.08 3.17 14.02
C GLU A 232 -3.09 4.28 13.61
N GLY A 233 -3.37 5.55 13.93
CA GLY A 233 -2.51 6.71 13.63
C GLY A 233 -3.18 7.79 12.75
N TYR A 234 -4.31 7.44 12.11
CA TYR A 234 -5.14 8.32 11.26
C TYR A 234 -5.57 9.60 11.98
N GLU A 235 -6.00 9.46 13.23
CA GLU A 235 -6.59 10.54 14.02
C GLU A 235 -5.64 11.71 14.30
N LEU A 236 -4.34 11.50 14.09
CA LEU A 236 -3.29 12.49 14.34
C LEU A 236 -2.79 13.21 13.10
N GLU A 237 -3.42 13.00 11.95
CA GLU A 237 -3.14 13.83 10.78
C GLU A 237 -3.28 15.32 11.10
N LEU A 238 -4.18 15.70 12.01
CA LEU A 238 -4.32 17.08 12.48
C LEU A 238 -2.97 17.74 12.84
N PHE A 239 -2.01 16.95 13.36
CA PHE A 239 -0.66 17.42 13.61
C PHE A 239 0.16 17.58 12.32
N GLY A 240 0.14 16.61 11.41
CA GLY A 240 0.79 16.70 10.11
C GLY A 240 0.29 17.90 9.29
N HIS A 241 -1.02 18.08 9.22
CA HIS A 241 -1.65 19.22 8.55
C HIS A 241 -1.31 20.56 9.22
N TYR A 242 -1.19 20.60 10.55
CA TYR A 242 -0.70 21.80 11.22
C TYR A 242 0.72 22.17 10.78
N LEU A 243 1.61 21.17 10.63
CA LEU A 243 2.99 21.39 10.20
C LEU A 243 3.06 21.90 8.75
N SER A 244 2.28 21.35 7.83
CA SER A 244 2.27 21.77 6.42
C SER A 244 1.68 23.17 6.22
N SER A 245 0.69 23.54 7.06
CA SER A 245 -0.08 24.77 6.89
C SER A 245 0.53 25.99 7.61
N TYR A 246 1.26 25.79 8.71
CA TYR A 246 1.61 26.89 9.62
C TYR A 246 3.10 26.99 10.01
N VAL A 247 3.94 26.01 9.65
CA VAL A 247 5.39 26.00 9.99
C VAL A 247 6.22 26.19 8.72
#